data_AF-A0A9P9F2U1-F1
#
_entry.id   AF-A0A9P9F2U1-F1
#
_cell.length_a   1.000
_cell.length_b   1.000
_cell.length_c   1.000
_cell.angle_alpha   90.00
_cell.angle_beta   90.00
_cell.angle_gamma   90.00
#
_symmetry.space_group_name_H-M   'P 1'
#
loop_
_entity.id
_entity.type
_entity.pdbx_description
1 polymer ?
#
loop_
_entity_poly.entity_id
_entity_poly.type
_entity_poly.pdbx_seq_one_letter_code
_entity_poly.pdbx_strand_id
1 'polypeptide(L)'
;MTLIIAAVSSDDSLKLKAESGLRTGDSQLIYVADKPSSHNSLPQNKGNEAMTYLSYMIDHYDELPEVMVFMHGHRTAWHNNALLRRSSSLTVNKLRPEAVIQSGFVNLACDKVLQRTIKPVAGALGPSVLDLTREDWEAEDGGSKLNSQSPEQLYGQYESLWRGLFPMPSDPPPPVQWSYFAGGQFALSRKQLELIPKSRLVFLRDWILQSSLSSKSAGAVFETLWEAVFFQGYFNNTATFSTSAGCYCNLYGLCPKNERLPAERIKELLDAATLMMGHLLDS
;
A
#
# COMPACT_ATOMS: atom_id res chain seq x y z
N MET A 1 19.48 2.16 -1.69
CA MET A 1 18.03 2.38 -1.93
C MET A 1 17.61 3.70 -1.31
N THR A 2 16.44 4.21 -1.67
CA THR A 2 15.87 5.42 -1.06
C THR A 2 14.57 5.10 -0.36
N LEU A 3 14.45 5.52 0.91
CA LEU A 3 13.24 5.40 1.72
C LEU A 3 12.44 6.71 1.65
N ILE A 4 11.20 6.63 1.18
CA ILE A 4 10.26 7.73 1.06
C ILE A 4 9.20 7.55 2.14
N ILE A 5 9.18 8.48 3.09
CA ILE A 5 8.25 8.48 4.20
C ILE A 5 7.20 9.57 4.00
N ALA A 6 5.94 9.17 4.02
CA ALA A 6 4.82 10.09 4.17
C ALA A 6 4.49 10.23 5.67
N ALA A 7 4.58 11.45 6.18
CA ALA A 7 4.38 11.80 7.57
C ALA A 7 3.45 13.00 7.70
N VAL A 8 2.98 13.25 8.92
CA VAL A 8 2.26 14.46 9.34
C VAL A 8 3.04 15.20 10.43
N SER A 9 2.68 16.44 10.71
CA SER A 9 3.42 17.33 11.62
C SER A 9 3.43 16.85 13.07
N SER A 10 2.47 15.99 13.44
CA SER A 10 2.45 15.29 14.72
C SER A 10 3.45 14.14 14.82
N ASP A 11 4.02 13.67 13.69
CA ASP A 11 5.05 12.65 13.69
C ASP A 11 6.42 13.20 14.11
N ASP A 12 7.16 12.40 14.88
CA ASP A 12 8.51 12.74 15.31
C ASP A 12 9.52 12.47 14.17
N SER A 13 9.64 13.44 13.26
CA SER A 13 10.54 13.35 12.11
C SER A 13 12.01 13.13 12.47
N LEU A 14 12.46 13.58 13.65
CA LEU A 14 13.83 13.34 14.13
C LEU A 14 14.02 11.87 14.49
N LYS A 15 13.06 11.27 15.20
CA LYS A 15 13.08 9.84 15.47
C LYS A 15 12.95 9.00 14.20
N LEU A 16 12.12 9.42 13.25
CA LEU A 16 12.00 8.70 11.97
C LEU A 16 13.30 8.70 11.17
N LYS A 17 14.11 9.76 11.28
CA LYS A 17 15.47 9.79 10.72
C LYS A 17 16.41 8.87 11.48
N ALA A 18 16.44 8.98 12.80
CA ALA A 18 17.35 8.22 13.66
C ALA A 18 17.08 6.71 13.63
N GLU A 19 15.81 6.31 13.53
CA GLU A 19 15.35 4.92 13.51
C GLU A 19 14.86 4.50 12.12
N SER A 20 15.48 4.99 11.06
CA SER A 20 15.07 4.68 9.68
C SER A 20 15.41 3.25 9.24
N GLY A 21 16.41 2.61 9.87
CA GLY A 21 16.89 1.28 9.49
C GLY A 21 17.79 1.25 8.25
N LEU A 22 18.14 2.42 7.70
CA LEU A 22 18.99 2.58 6.53
C LEU A 22 20.36 1.94 6.72
N ARG A 23 20.90 1.36 5.64
CA ARG A 23 22.29 0.89 5.57
C ARG A 23 23.17 2.00 4.99
N THR A 24 24.49 1.83 5.10
CA THR A 24 25.46 2.74 4.48
C THR A 24 25.18 2.87 2.98
N GLY A 25 25.03 4.11 2.51
CA GLY A 25 24.73 4.41 1.10
C GLY A 25 23.23 4.47 0.77
N ASP A 26 22.34 4.12 1.71
CA ASP A 26 20.90 4.37 1.55
C ASP A 26 20.57 5.83 1.92
N SER A 27 19.49 6.36 1.34
CA SER A 27 18.99 7.71 1.61
C SER A 27 17.54 7.70 2.06
N GLN A 28 17.09 8.80 2.66
CA GLN A 28 15.72 8.96 3.12
C GLN A 28 15.19 10.36 2.82
N LEU A 29 13.93 10.40 2.41
CA LEU A 29 13.15 11.61 2.20
C LEU A 29 11.87 11.52 3.04
N ILE A 30 11.58 12.58 3.79
CA ILE A 30 10.38 12.67 4.62
C ILE A 30 9.54 13.83 4.09
N TYR A 31 8.33 13.52 3.67
CA TYR A 31 7.31 14.49 3.28
C TYR A 31 6.35 14.66 4.44
N VAL A 32 6.16 15.91 4.89
CA VAL A 32 5.23 16.26 5.97
C VAL A 32 4.01 16.89 5.33
N ALA A 33 2.94 16.11 5.16
CA ALA A 33 1.85 16.43 4.23
C ALA A 33 1.03 17.66 4.64
N ASP A 34 0.84 17.87 5.95
CA ASP A 34 0.13 18.99 6.56
C ASP A 34 1.05 20.20 6.84
N LYS A 35 2.34 20.11 6.53
CA LYS A 35 3.32 21.20 6.68
C LYS A 35 4.29 21.24 5.48
N PRO A 36 3.81 21.66 4.29
CA PRO A 36 4.63 21.70 3.10
C PRO A 36 5.83 22.64 3.29
N SER A 37 6.98 22.23 2.75
CA SER A 37 8.22 23.02 2.75
C SER A 37 8.62 23.35 1.31
N SER A 38 9.52 24.32 1.13
CA SER A 38 10.06 24.69 -0.19
C SER A 38 10.79 23.55 -0.91
N HIS A 39 11.23 22.53 -0.18
CA HIS A 39 12.01 21.41 -0.73
C HIS A 39 11.16 20.16 -0.99
N ASN A 40 10.03 19.99 -0.30
CA ASN A 40 9.13 18.83 -0.39
C ASN A 40 7.66 19.32 -0.40
N SER A 41 7.28 20.11 -1.40
CA SER A 41 5.92 20.66 -1.49
C SER A 41 4.98 19.65 -2.15
N LEU A 42 3.94 19.23 -1.42
CA LEU A 42 2.81 18.52 -2.02
C LEU A 42 1.84 19.55 -2.63
N PRO A 43 1.16 19.25 -3.74
CA PRO A 43 0.19 20.18 -4.34
C PRO A 43 -1.00 20.44 -3.42
N GLN A 44 -1.41 19.44 -2.64
CA GLN A 44 -2.47 19.55 -1.64
C GLN A 44 -2.35 18.42 -0.60
N ASN A 45 -2.73 18.67 0.65
CA ASN A 45 -2.89 17.60 1.65
C ASN A 45 -4.20 16.82 1.41
N LYS A 46 -4.22 15.95 0.40
CA LYS A 46 -5.39 15.13 0.00
C LYS A 46 -4.94 13.80 -0.58
N GLY A 47 -5.61 12.70 -0.23
CA GLY A 47 -5.25 11.34 -0.66
C GLY A 47 -4.24 10.64 0.24
N ASN A 48 -4.06 11.16 1.45
CA ASN A 48 -3.07 10.71 2.44
C ASN A 48 -1.69 10.48 1.80
N GLU A 49 -1.07 9.34 2.03
CA GLU A 49 0.30 9.01 1.60
C GLU A 49 0.40 8.81 0.09
N ALA A 50 -0.71 8.52 -0.59
CA ALA A 50 -0.70 8.38 -2.04
C ALA A 50 -0.28 9.67 -2.74
N MET A 51 -0.65 10.83 -2.19
CA MET A 51 -0.18 12.11 -2.71
C MET A 51 1.34 12.26 -2.61
N THR A 52 1.91 11.88 -1.47
CA THR A 52 3.36 11.89 -1.27
C THR A 52 4.05 10.96 -2.25
N TYR A 53 3.58 9.72 -2.37
CA TYR A 53 4.23 8.71 -3.21
C TYR A 53 4.18 9.11 -4.69
N LEU A 54 3.02 9.55 -5.18
CA LEU A 54 2.89 10.04 -6.55
C LEU A 54 3.72 11.29 -6.81
N SER A 55 3.73 12.26 -5.89
CA SER A 55 4.53 13.48 -6.06
C SER A 55 6.02 13.17 -6.13
N TYR A 56 6.54 12.33 -5.23
CA TYR A 56 7.94 11.88 -5.31
C TYR A 56 8.26 11.21 -6.65
N MET A 57 7.43 10.26 -7.09
CA MET A 57 7.66 9.55 -8.36
C MET A 57 7.63 10.48 -9.57
N ILE A 58 6.81 11.54 -9.54
CA ILE A 58 6.73 12.56 -10.61
C ILE A 58 7.95 13.48 -10.57
N ASP A 59 8.28 14.02 -9.39
CA ASP A 59 9.31 15.04 -9.24
C ASP A 59 10.72 14.47 -9.51
N HIS A 60 10.93 13.19 -9.20
CA HIS A 60 12.20 12.50 -9.37
C HIS A 60 12.22 11.53 -10.57
N TYR A 61 11.21 11.57 -11.46
CA TYR A 61 11.03 10.58 -12.53
C TYR A 61 12.29 10.39 -13.40
N ASP A 62 13.03 11.46 -13.64
CA ASP A 62 14.21 11.45 -14.53
C ASP A 62 15.51 11.08 -13.77
N GLU A 63 15.46 10.94 -12.44
CA GLU A 63 16.60 10.69 -11.55
C GLU A 63 16.28 9.64 -10.47
N LEU A 64 15.40 8.68 -10.79
CA LEU A 64 14.93 7.67 -9.83
C LEU A 64 16.11 6.85 -9.26
N PRO A 65 16.11 6.48 -7.97
CA PRO A 65 17.07 5.52 -7.42
C PRO A 65 16.71 4.09 -7.85
N GLU A 66 17.69 3.17 -7.86
CA GLU A 66 17.49 1.79 -8.32
C GLU A 66 16.36 1.05 -7.59
N VAL A 67 16.23 1.30 -6.29
CA VAL A 67 15.15 0.79 -5.43
C VAL A 67 14.60 1.93 -4.58
N MET A 68 13.27 2.07 -4.61
CA MET A 68 12.48 3.01 -3.83
C MET A 68 11.61 2.23 -2.84
N VAL A 69 11.53 2.70 -1.60
CA VAL A 69 10.72 2.08 -0.54
C VAL A 69 9.75 3.14 -0.03
N PHE A 70 8.44 2.87 -0.07
CA PHE A 70 7.39 3.80 0.29
C PHE A 70 6.70 3.34 1.59
N MET A 71 6.73 4.18 2.62
CA MET A 71 6.23 3.84 3.96
C MET A 71 5.51 5.01 4.64
N HIS A 72 4.60 4.67 5.56
CA HIS A 72 4.03 5.64 6.50
C HIS A 72 5.05 6.03 7.57
N GLY A 73 4.88 7.21 8.16
CA GLY A 73 5.71 7.77 9.24
C GLY A 73 5.62 7.06 10.59
N HIS A 74 5.04 5.87 10.68
CA HIS A 74 4.94 5.14 11.94
C HIS A 74 6.19 4.29 12.18
N ARG A 75 6.76 4.40 13.39
CA ARG A 75 7.92 3.59 13.84
C ARG A 75 7.54 2.13 14.08
N THR A 76 6.36 1.92 14.67
CA THR A 76 5.72 0.63 14.88
C THR A 76 4.28 0.75 14.43
N ALA A 77 3.82 -0.15 13.56
CA ALA A 77 2.47 -0.09 13.01
C ALA A 77 1.80 -1.46 13.02
N TRP A 78 0.48 -1.49 13.15
CA TRP A 78 -0.31 -2.73 13.11
C TRP A 78 -0.19 -3.44 11.76
N HIS A 79 0.06 -2.69 10.68
CA HIS A 79 0.24 -3.19 9.32
C HIS A 79 1.70 -3.55 8.98
N ASN A 80 2.58 -3.64 9.98
CA ASN A 80 3.94 -4.16 9.81
C ASN A 80 4.04 -5.63 10.24
N ASN A 81 5.02 -6.31 9.66
CA ASN A 81 5.33 -7.72 9.90
C ASN A 81 5.65 -8.07 11.36
N ALA A 82 4.96 -9.07 11.92
CA ALA A 82 5.12 -9.57 13.28
C ALA A 82 6.51 -10.16 13.53
N LEU A 83 7.10 -10.91 12.58
CA LEU A 83 8.46 -11.44 12.73
C LEU A 83 9.53 -10.34 12.70
N LEU A 84 9.20 -9.17 12.16
CA LEU A 84 10.02 -7.96 12.23
C LEU A 84 9.57 -7.05 13.38
N ARG A 85 8.89 -7.60 14.39
CA ARG A 85 8.42 -6.91 15.60
C ARG A 85 7.57 -5.67 15.29
N ARG A 86 6.84 -5.69 14.18
CA ARG A 86 6.06 -4.57 13.65
C ARG A 86 6.89 -3.29 13.42
N SER A 87 8.22 -3.40 13.31
CA SER A 87 9.14 -2.27 13.25
C SER A 87 9.42 -1.85 11.81
N SER A 88 9.25 -0.55 11.54
CA SER A 88 9.58 0.02 10.23
C SER A 88 11.09 -0.01 9.97
N SER A 89 11.91 0.25 11.00
CA SER A 89 13.36 0.19 10.89
C SER A 89 13.89 -1.20 10.56
N LEU A 90 13.35 -2.25 11.20
CA LEU A 90 13.71 -3.63 10.88
C LEU A 90 13.24 -4.03 9.48
N THR A 91 12.06 -3.55 9.05
CA THR A 91 11.54 -3.74 7.69
C THR A 91 12.51 -3.18 6.65
N VAL A 92 12.91 -1.92 6.80
CA VAL A 92 13.87 -1.26 5.89
C VAL A 92 15.24 -1.96 5.93
N ASN A 93 15.78 -2.21 7.12
CA ASN A 93 17.12 -2.76 7.28
C ASN A 93 17.28 -4.15 6.67
N LYS A 94 16.26 -5.00 6.84
CA LYS A 94 16.28 -6.39 6.37
C LYS A 94 15.85 -6.54 4.92
N LEU A 95 15.20 -5.53 4.32
CA LEU A 95 14.76 -5.61 2.93
C LEU A 95 15.95 -5.86 2.00
N ARG A 96 15.83 -6.89 1.18
CA ARG A 96 16.80 -7.30 0.17
C ARG A 96 16.49 -6.57 -1.15
N PRO A 97 17.30 -5.57 -1.55
CA PRO A 97 17.04 -4.79 -2.76
C PRO A 97 16.97 -5.68 -4.02
N GLU A 98 17.75 -6.76 -4.06
CA GLU A 98 17.78 -7.69 -5.19
C GLU A 98 16.42 -8.35 -5.41
N ALA A 99 15.68 -8.65 -4.33
CA ALA A 99 14.34 -9.23 -4.43
C ALA A 99 13.33 -8.22 -5.03
N VAL A 100 13.48 -6.93 -4.71
CA VAL A 100 12.68 -5.85 -5.31
C VAL A 100 13.02 -5.68 -6.78
N ILE A 101 14.31 -5.66 -7.13
CA ILE A 101 14.78 -5.54 -8.53
C ILE A 101 14.27 -6.69 -9.38
N GLN A 102 14.34 -7.92 -8.88
CA GLN A 102 13.87 -9.12 -9.58
C GLN A 102 12.35 -9.12 -9.78
N SER A 103 11.59 -8.69 -8.77
CA SER A 103 10.13 -8.70 -8.81
C SER A 103 9.52 -7.45 -9.46
N GLY A 104 10.29 -6.37 -9.61
CA GLY A 104 9.83 -5.07 -10.07
C GLY A 104 9.07 -4.28 -8.99
N PHE A 105 8.10 -4.90 -8.35
CA PHE A 105 7.27 -4.36 -7.27
C PHE A 105 7.05 -5.43 -6.21
N VAL A 106 7.10 -5.06 -4.93
CA VAL A 106 6.74 -5.94 -3.80
C VAL A 106 5.98 -5.15 -2.75
N ASN A 107 4.96 -5.77 -2.15
CA ASN A 107 4.42 -5.27 -0.89
C ASN A 107 5.39 -5.58 0.25
N LEU A 108 5.51 -4.68 1.24
CA LEU A 108 6.40 -4.93 2.38
C LEU A 108 5.81 -5.96 3.36
N ALA A 109 4.50 -6.20 3.37
CA ALA A 109 3.87 -7.18 4.24
C ALA A 109 4.04 -8.62 3.72
N CYS A 110 4.31 -9.54 4.66
CA CYS A 110 4.39 -10.98 4.46
C CYS A 110 3.37 -11.76 5.29
N ASP A 111 2.86 -11.18 6.39
CA ASP A 111 1.96 -11.86 7.29
C ASP A 111 0.59 -12.10 6.65
N LYS A 112 0.10 -13.34 6.71
CA LYS A 112 -1.20 -13.73 6.17
C LYS A 112 -2.36 -12.92 6.77
N VAL A 113 -2.28 -12.51 8.04
CA VAL A 113 -3.31 -11.69 8.69
C VAL A 113 -3.46 -10.29 8.06
N LEU A 114 -2.41 -9.82 7.39
CA LEU A 114 -2.42 -8.54 6.67
C LEU A 114 -2.96 -8.69 5.24
N GLN A 115 -3.10 -9.92 4.74
CA GLN A 115 -3.67 -10.18 3.43
C GLN A 115 -5.19 -9.99 3.49
N ARG A 116 -5.70 -9.21 2.54
CA ARG A 116 -7.11 -8.96 2.31
C ARG A 116 -7.48 -9.48 0.93
N THR A 117 -8.74 -9.86 0.75
CA THR A 117 -9.27 -10.28 -0.54
C THR A 117 -10.55 -9.51 -0.80
N ILE A 118 -10.57 -8.76 -1.89
CA ILE A 118 -11.78 -8.15 -2.43
C ILE A 118 -12.49 -9.22 -3.26
N LYS A 119 -13.78 -9.39 -2.98
CA LYS A 119 -14.62 -10.44 -3.55
C LYS A 119 -15.90 -9.82 -4.12
N PRO A 120 -16.59 -10.52 -5.03
CA PRO A 120 -17.91 -10.08 -5.47
C PRO A 120 -18.89 -9.97 -4.30
N VAL A 121 -19.72 -8.93 -4.32
CA VAL A 121 -20.86 -8.81 -3.41
C VAL A 121 -21.99 -9.70 -3.89
N ALA A 122 -22.72 -10.34 -2.97
CA ALA A 122 -23.85 -11.20 -3.31
C ALA A 122 -24.90 -10.41 -4.11
N GLY A 123 -25.23 -10.90 -5.31
CA GLY A 123 -26.15 -10.22 -6.23
C GLY A 123 -25.46 -9.41 -7.34
N ALA A 124 -24.15 -9.20 -7.31
CA ALA A 124 -23.42 -8.48 -8.36
C ALA A 124 -22.31 -9.32 -9.02
N LEU A 125 -21.80 -8.83 -10.16
CA LEU A 125 -20.71 -9.47 -10.90
C LEU A 125 -19.33 -9.26 -10.27
N GLY A 126 -19.16 -8.20 -9.48
CA GLY A 126 -17.89 -7.82 -8.87
C GLY A 126 -18.06 -7.14 -7.51
N PRO A 127 -17.02 -6.46 -7.01
CA PRO A 127 -17.01 -5.93 -5.66
C PRO A 127 -17.86 -4.67 -5.51
N SER A 128 -18.01 -4.23 -4.26
CA SER A 128 -18.60 -2.93 -3.95
C SER A 128 -17.55 -1.84 -4.13
N VAL A 129 -17.97 -0.63 -4.53
CA VAL A 129 -17.09 0.55 -4.50
C VAL A 129 -16.54 0.83 -3.09
N LEU A 130 -17.28 0.46 -2.05
CA LEU A 130 -16.92 0.65 -0.65
C LEU A 130 -15.70 -0.17 -0.24
N ASP A 131 -15.45 -1.31 -0.90
CA ASP A 131 -14.25 -2.12 -0.68
C ASP A 131 -12.96 -1.32 -1.01
N LEU A 132 -13.06 -0.31 -1.88
CA LEU A 132 -11.95 0.55 -2.28
C LEU A 132 -11.98 1.90 -1.56
N THR A 133 -13.15 2.53 -1.45
CA THR A 133 -13.25 3.91 -0.96
C THR A 133 -13.39 4.02 0.55
N ARG A 134 -13.88 2.96 1.23
CA ARG A 134 -14.16 2.97 2.68
C ARG A 134 -15.03 4.15 3.14
N GLU A 135 -15.88 4.68 2.25
CA GLU A 135 -16.71 5.86 2.54
C GLU A 135 -17.75 5.58 3.63
N ASP A 136 -18.16 4.32 3.78
CA ASP A 136 -19.05 3.87 4.84
C ASP A 136 -18.45 4.06 6.25
N TRP A 137 -17.12 4.00 6.38
CA TRP A 137 -16.44 4.19 7.67
C TRP A 137 -16.30 5.67 8.04
N GLU A 138 -16.34 6.56 7.05
CA GLU A 138 -16.15 8.00 7.22
C GLU A 138 -17.46 8.77 7.26
N ALA A 139 -18.54 8.18 6.76
CA ALA A 139 -19.84 8.82 6.73
C ALA A 139 -20.41 8.97 8.15
N GLU A 140 -20.95 10.16 8.45
CA GLU A 140 -21.55 10.46 9.77
C GLU A 140 -22.68 9.49 10.15
N ASP A 141 -23.38 8.95 9.15
CA ASP A 141 -24.44 7.96 9.33
C ASP A 141 -23.94 6.50 9.31
N GLY A 142 -22.62 6.29 9.45
CA GLY A 142 -21.98 4.97 9.36
C GLY A 142 -22.16 4.31 8.00
N GLY A 143 -22.31 5.11 6.95
CA GLY A 143 -22.52 4.64 5.59
C GLY A 143 -23.93 4.12 5.36
N SER A 144 -24.90 4.39 6.24
CA SER A 144 -26.26 3.84 6.14
C SER A 144 -26.89 4.07 4.76
N LYS A 145 -26.73 5.26 4.18
CA LYS A 145 -27.21 5.56 2.81
C LYS A 145 -26.49 4.73 1.74
N LEU A 146 -25.17 4.62 1.80
CA LEU A 146 -24.37 3.83 0.85
C LEU A 146 -24.70 2.34 0.96
N ASN A 147 -24.84 1.84 2.19
CA ASN A 147 -25.21 0.47 2.50
C ASN A 147 -26.66 0.14 2.15
N SER A 148 -27.52 1.14 1.97
CA SER A 148 -28.90 0.95 1.49
C SER A 148 -29.01 0.75 -0.02
N GLN A 149 -27.93 1.00 -0.77
CA GLN A 149 -27.89 0.80 -2.22
C GLN A 149 -27.87 -0.70 -2.57
N SER A 150 -28.39 -1.05 -3.74
CA SER A 150 -28.38 -2.44 -4.18
C SER A 150 -26.95 -2.90 -4.55
N PRO A 151 -26.65 -4.21 -4.47
CA PRO A 151 -25.37 -4.76 -4.92
C PRO A 151 -24.97 -4.31 -6.33
N GLU A 152 -25.93 -4.24 -7.26
CA GLU A 152 -25.71 -3.81 -8.64
C GLU A 152 -25.35 -2.32 -8.72
N GLN A 153 -25.94 -1.47 -7.89
CA GLN A 153 -25.61 -0.05 -7.82
C GLN A 153 -24.19 0.18 -7.28
N LEU A 154 -23.80 -0.57 -6.25
CA LEU A 154 -22.46 -0.50 -5.67
C LEU A 154 -21.39 -1.01 -6.66
N TYR A 155 -21.70 -2.09 -7.38
CA TYR A 155 -20.82 -2.61 -8.43
C TYR A 155 -20.69 -1.64 -9.61
N GLY A 156 -21.78 -1.01 -10.07
CA GLY A 156 -21.72 -0.01 -11.14
C GLY A 156 -20.86 1.22 -10.77
N GLN A 157 -20.89 1.62 -9.50
CA GLN A 157 -19.99 2.68 -8.99
C GLN A 157 -18.53 2.22 -8.97
N TYR A 158 -18.26 0.97 -8.59
CA TYR A 158 -16.94 0.38 -8.67
C TYR A 158 -16.42 0.38 -10.12
N GLU A 159 -17.24 -0.06 -11.08
CA GLU A 159 -16.87 -0.05 -12.50
C GLU A 159 -16.53 1.36 -13.00
N SER A 160 -17.36 2.35 -12.65
CA SER A 160 -17.11 3.74 -13.00
C SER A 160 -15.80 4.27 -12.41
N LEU A 161 -15.52 3.96 -11.14
CA LEU A 161 -14.28 4.35 -10.47
C LEU A 161 -13.07 3.67 -11.13
N TRP A 162 -13.16 2.37 -11.41
CA TRP A 162 -12.11 1.62 -12.06
C TRP A 162 -11.77 2.18 -13.44
N ARG A 163 -12.78 2.45 -14.28
CA ARG A 163 -12.58 3.01 -15.63
C ARG A 163 -12.01 4.43 -15.58
N GLY A 164 -12.40 5.21 -14.57
CA GLY A 164 -11.81 6.52 -14.32
C GLY A 164 -10.32 6.44 -13.97
N LEU A 165 -9.89 5.38 -13.28
CA LEU A 165 -8.49 5.17 -12.97
C LEU A 165 -7.73 4.51 -14.11
N PHE A 166 -8.27 3.48 -14.78
CA PHE A 166 -7.58 2.68 -15.80
C PHE A 166 -8.26 2.79 -17.17
N PRO A 167 -8.19 3.95 -17.85
CA PRO A 167 -8.74 4.12 -19.18
C PRO A 167 -7.85 3.38 -20.19
N MET A 168 -8.24 2.16 -20.58
CA MET A 168 -7.51 1.34 -21.54
C MET A 168 -8.22 1.35 -22.90
N PRO A 169 -7.49 1.38 -24.04
CA PRO A 169 -8.11 1.41 -25.37
C PRO A 169 -9.02 0.22 -25.67
N SER A 170 -8.70 -0.96 -25.12
CA SER A 170 -9.48 -2.19 -25.27
C SER A 170 -10.62 -2.30 -24.26
N ASP A 171 -10.74 -1.35 -23.32
CA ASP A 171 -11.74 -1.25 -22.27
C ASP A 171 -12.14 -2.60 -21.62
N PRO A 172 -11.14 -3.39 -21.14
CA PRO A 172 -11.41 -4.70 -20.58
C PRO A 172 -12.28 -4.59 -19.32
N PRO A 173 -13.08 -5.63 -19.01
CA PRO A 173 -13.91 -5.62 -17.81
C PRO A 173 -13.03 -5.44 -16.56
N PRO A 174 -13.48 -4.62 -15.58
CA PRO A 174 -12.80 -4.47 -14.30
C PRO A 174 -12.62 -5.81 -13.57
N PRO A 175 -11.54 -5.98 -12.78
CA PRO A 175 -11.33 -7.18 -11.97
C PRO A 175 -12.47 -7.43 -10.98
N VAL A 176 -13.04 -8.63 -11.01
CA VAL A 176 -14.15 -8.98 -10.11
C VAL A 176 -13.68 -9.45 -8.72
N GLN A 177 -12.39 -9.78 -8.58
CA GLN A 177 -11.76 -10.16 -7.32
C GLN A 177 -10.24 -9.99 -7.41
N TRP A 178 -9.61 -9.67 -6.29
CA TRP A 178 -8.15 -9.69 -6.14
C TRP A 178 -7.77 -9.77 -4.67
N SER A 179 -6.53 -10.13 -4.40
CA SER A 179 -5.94 -10.04 -3.06
C SER A 179 -4.98 -8.86 -3.01
N TYR A 180 -4.78 -8.29 -1.84
CA TYR A 180 -3.79 -7.26 -1.57
C TYR A 180 -3.34 -7.35 -0.10
N PHE A 181 -2.29 -6.61 0.27
CA PHE A 181 -1.91 -6.48 1.67
C PHE A 181 -2.31 -5.10 2.19
N ALA A 182 -2.93 -5.07 3.37
CA ALA A 182 -3.37 -3.83 3.99
C ALA A 182 -2.19 -2.92 4.39
N GLY A 183 -2.43 -1.61 4.40
CA GLY A 183 -1.48 -0.60 4.89
C GLY A 183 -0.61 0.06 3.82
N GLY A 184 -0.77 -0.23 2.53
CA GLY A 184 -0.26 0.62 1.45
C GLY A 184 1.27 0.79 1.34
N GLN A 185 2.08 0.02 2.09
CA GLN A 185 3.54 0.09 2.05
C GLN A 185 4.13 -0.90 1.04
N PHE A 186 5.04 -0.42 0.19
CA PHE A 186 5.64 -1.23 -0.87
C PHE A 186 7.06 -0.77 -1.21
N ALA A 187 7.76 -1.61 -1.97
CA ALA A 187 9.01 -1.24 -2.61
C ALA A 187 8.91 -1.46 -4.12
N LEU A 188 9.58 -0.59 -4.87
CA LEU A 188 9.51 -0.52 -6.33
C LEU A 188 10.91 -0.35 -6.91
N SER A 189 11.22 -1.08 -7.97
CA SER A 189 12.46 -0.89 -8.71
C SER A 189 12.32 0.26 -9.71
N ARG A 190 13.43 0.95 -10.00
CA ARG A 190 13.49 1.98 -11.06
C ARG A 190 12.90 1.46 -12.36
N LYS A 191 13.37 0.29 -12.79
CA LYS A 191 12.97 -0.35 -14.05
C LYS A 191 11.46 -0.55 -14.13
N GLN A 192 10.81 -0.95 -13.04
CA GLN A 192 9.36 -1.14 -13.05
C GLN A 192 8.62 0.19 -13.15
N LEU A 193 9.08 1.23 -12.44
CA LEU A 193 8.46 2.56 -12.50
C LEU A 193 8.61 3.21 -13.89
N GLU A 194 9.77 3.05 -14.53
CA GLU A 194 10.04 3.59 -15.87
C GLU A 194 9.13 3.00 -16.97
N LEU A 195 8.49 1.85 -16.72
CA LEU A 195 7.46 1.30 -17.62
C LEU A 195 6.15 2.08 -17.57
N ILE A 196 5.96 2.94 -16.56
CA ILE A 196 4.77 3.76 -16.36
C ILE A 196 5.11 5.20 -16.75
N PRO A 197 4.59 5.73 -17.87
CA PRO A 197 4.90 7.08 -18.32
C PRO A 197 4.67 8.13 -17.23
N LYS A 198 5.55 9.13 -17.13
CA LYS A 198 5.40 10.25 -16.18
C LYS A 198 4.01 10.90 -16.23
N SER A 199 3.46 11.07 -17.44
CA SER A 199 2.10 11.61 -17.64
C SER A 199 1.01 10.74 -17.00
N ARG A 200 1.21 9.43 -16.91
CA ARG A 200 0.29 8.50 -16.24
C ARG A 200 0.31 8.69 -14.73
N LEU A 201 1.48 8.92 -14.14
CA LEU A 201 1.60 9.24 -12.72
C LEU A 201 0.95 10.60 -12.40
N VAL A 202 1.16 11.59 -13.26
CA VAL A 202 0.49 12.91 -13.16
C VAL A 202 -1.02 12.74 -13.22
N PHE A 203 -1.55 11.97 -14.18
CA PHE A 203 -2.97 11.66 -14.27
C PHE A 203 -3.53 11.06 -12.97
N LEU A 204 -2.84 10.09 -12.38
CA LEU A 204 -3.27 9.45 -11.13
C LEU A 204 -3.28 10.44 -9.95
N ARG A 205 -2.28 11.33 -9.87
CA ARG A 205 -2.25 12.40 -8.86
C ARG A 205 -3.39 13.39 -9.07
N ASP A 206 -3.62 13.78 -10.31
CA ASP A 206 -4.67 14.72 -10.67
C ASP A 206 -6.06 14.14 -10.40
N TRP A 207 -6.24 12.83 -10.57
CA TRP A 207 -7.46 12.12 -10.14
C TRP A 207 -7.73 12.31 -8.64
N ILE A 208 -6.70 12.20 -7.78
CA ILE A 208 -6.86 12.46 -6.33
C ILE A 208 -7.30 13.92 -6.09
N LEU A 209 -6.66 14.87 -6.75
CA LEU A 209 -6.96 16.29 -6.60
C LEU A 209 -8.39 16.62 -7.03
N GLN A 210 -8.84 16.07 -8.15
CA GLN A 210 -10.14 16.37 -8.77
C GLN A 210 -11.30 15.55 -8.21
N SER A 211 -11.03 14.41 -7.58
CA SER A 211 -12.08 13.53 -7.03
C SER A 211 -12.94 14.23 -5.96
N SER A 212 -14.23 13.93 -5.90
CA SER A 212 -15.10 14.38 -4.80
C SER A 212 -14.93 13.57 -3.51
N LEU A 213 -14.16 12.48 -3.56
CA LEU A 213 -13.87 11.65 -2.39
C LEU A 213 -13.12 12.45 -1.32
N SER A 214 -13.37 12.08 -0.05
CA SER A 214 -12.56 12.54 1.08
C SER A 214 -11.08 12.19 0.88
N SER A 215 -10.17 12.88 1.59
CA SER A 215 -8.74 12.54 1.54
C SER A 215 -8.49 11.07 1.88
N LYS A 216 -9.14 10.56 2.92
CA LYS A 216 -8.97 9.18 3.38
C LYS A 216 -9.53 8.18 2.37
N SER A 217 -10.68 8.47 1.78
CA SER A 217 -11.29 7.60 0.76
C SER A 217 -10.49 7.56 -0.54
N ALA A 218 -10.01 8.71 -1.01
CA ALA A 218 -9.11 8.76 -2.16
C ALA A 218 -7.80 8.01 -1.87
N GLY A 219 -7.23 8.12 -0.67
CA GLY A 219 -6.05 7.36 -0.27
C GLY A 219 -6.30 5.85 -0.19
N ALA A 220 -7.43 5.43 0.37
CA ALA A 220 -7.82 4.02 0.50
C ALA A 220 -7.90 3.31 -0.85
N VAL A 221 -8.37 4.01 -1.90
CA VAL A 221 -8.38 3.48 -3.27
C VAL A 221 -6.97 3.08 -3.69
N PHE A 222 -5.97 3.95 -3.50
CA PHE A 222 -4.57 3.65 -3.86
C PHE A 222 -3.93 2.58 -2.97
N GLU A 223 -4.26 2.52 -1.67
CA GLU A 223 -3.75 1.47 -0.78
C GLU A 223 -4.00 0.05 -1.32
N THR A 224 -5.15 -0.15 -1.98
CA THR A 224 -5.53 -1.45 -2.55
C THR A 224 -5.05 -1.67 -3.99
N LEU A 225 -4.68 -0.60 -4.70
CA LEU A 225 -4.47 -0.61 -6.15
C LEU A 225 -3.02 -0.34 -6.59
N TRP A 226 -2.06 -0.14 -5.67
CA TRP A 226 -0.67 0.13 -6.07
C TRP A 226 -0.10 -0.87 -7.07
N GLU A 227 -0.38 -2.16 -6.88
CA GLU A 227 0.04 -3.18 -7.82
C GLU A 227 -0.59 -2.97 -9.21
N ALA A 228 -1.91 -2.78 -9.27
CA ALA A 228 -2.59 -2.48 -10.53
C ALA A 228 -2.06 -1.19 -11.18
N VAL A 229 -1.67 -0.17 -10.39
CA VAL A 229 -1.02 1.05 -10.91
C VAL A 229 0.27 0.71 -11.65
N PHE A 230 1.14 -0.12 -11.05
CA PHE A 230 2.45 -0.47 -11.63
C PHE A 230 2.40 -1.57 -12.68
N PHE A 231 1.28 -2.30 -12.77
CA PHE A 231 1.06 -3.33 -13.77
C PHE A 231 -0.16 -3.02 -14.65
N GLN A 232 -0.48 -1.74 -14.87
CA GLN A 232 -1.46 -1.29 -15.86
C GLN A 232 -2.85 -1.97 -15.76
N GLY A 233 -3.37 -2.09 -14.54
CA GLY A 233 -4.68 -2.69 -14.25
C GLY A 233 -4.63 -4.18 -13.92
N TYR A 234 -3.47 -4.82 -13.98
CA TYR A 234 -3.30 -6.23 -13.66
C TYR A 234 -2.77 -6.44 -12.24
N PHE A 235 -3.24 -7.52 -11.59
CA PHE A 235 -2.71 -8.01 -10.32
C PHE A 235 -1.84 -9.24 -10.59
N ASN A 236 -0.62 -9.03 -11.07
CA ASN A 236 0.29 -10.09 -11.51
C ASN A 236 1.10 -10.71 -10.37
N ASN A 237 1.17 -10.05 -9.22
CA ASN A 237 2.21 -10.21 -8.21
C ASN A 237 1.73 -10.18 -6.76
N THR A 238 0.44 -10.08 -6.45
CA THR A 238 -0.04 -10.22 -5.06
C THR A 238 0.11 -11.62 -4.48
N ALA A 239 0.64 -12.53 -5.30
CA ALA A 239 1.14 -13.85 -4.94
C ALA A 239 2.65 -14.01 -5.23
N THR A 240 3.49 -12.95 -5.24
CA THR A 240 4.95 -13.06 -5.49
C THR A 240 5.57 -14.19 -4.68
N PHE A 241 5.01 -14.40 -3.48
CA PHE A 241 5.37 -15.50 -2.60
C PHE A 241 4.13 -16.35 -2.31
N SER A 242 4.25 -17.64 -2.60
CA SER A 242 3.20 -18.63 -2.36
C SER A 242 2.87 -18.83 -0.88
N THR A 243 3.75 -18.41 0.04
CA THR A 243 3.56 -18.52 1.50
C THR A 243 4.23 -17.35 2.24
N SER A 244 3.75 -17.02 3.45
CA SER A 244 4.40 -16.04 4.32
C SER A 244 5.86 -16.40 4.61
N ALA A 245 6.19 -17.68 4.83
CA ALA A 245 7.57 -18.13 5.04
C ALA A 245 8.45 -17.87 3.82
N GLY A 246 7.94 -18.13 2.61
CA GLY A 246 8.60 -17.78 1.36
C GLY A 246 8.81 -16.27 1.23
N CYS A 247 7.82 -15.47 1.59
CA CYS A 247 7.92 -14.01 1.58
C CYS A 247 9.04 -13.50 2.50
N TYR A 248 9.05 -13.95 3.75
CA TYR A 248 10.09 -13.58 4.71
C TYR A 248 11.51 -14.01 4.30
N CYS A 249 11.65 -15.20 3.73
CA CYS A 249 12.94 -15.68 3.24
C CYS A 249 13.45 -14.83 2.05
N ASN A 250 12.58 -14.57 1.07
CA ASN A 250 12.97 -13.84 -0.13
C ASN A 250 13.17 -12.36 0.13
N LEU A 251 12.22 -11.67 0.77
CA LEU A 251 12.29 -10.23 1.00
C LEU A 251 13.24 -9.84 2.12
N TYR A 252 13.33 -10.65 3.18
CA TYR A 252 14.00 -10.25 4.43
C TYR A 252 15.16 -11.18 4.84
N GLY A 253 15.45 -12.23 4.06
CA GLY A 253 16.49 -13.21 4.40
C GLY A 253 16.15 -14.07 5.63
N LEU A 254 14.90 -14.04 6.10
CA LEU A 254 14.43 -14.78 7.26
C LEU A 254 13.87 -16.13 6.80
N CYS A 255 14.76 -17.04 6.43
CA CYS A 255 14.39 -18.34 5.90
C CYS A 255 14.13 -19.37 7.02
N PRO A 256 13.14 -20.26 6.85
CA PRO A 256 13.01 -21.42 7.73
C PRO A 256 14.33 -22.19 7.74
N LYS A 257 14.88 -22.46 8.94
CA LYS A 257 15.97 -23.43 9.06
C LYS A 257 15.39 -24.82 8.77
N ASN A 258 16.13 -25.67 8.06
CA ASN A 258 15.73 -27.05 7.81
C ASN A 258 15.22 -27.69 9.10
N GLU A 259 13.93 -28.06 9.07
CA GLU A 259 13.13 -28.76 10.08
C GLU A 259 12.89 -28.09 11.45
N ARG A 260 11.59 -27.87 11.74
CA ARG A 260 10.93 -27.59 13.03
C ARG A 260 11.04 -26.15 13.60
N LEU A 261 10.25 -25.25 13.01
CA LEU A 261 9.22 -24.61 13.85
C LEU A 261 7.92 -25.34 13.50
N PRO A 262 7.28 -26.07 14.45
CA PRO A 262 5.99 -26.68 14.19
C PRO A 262 5.04 -25.63 13.62
N ALA A 263 4.26 -25.99 12.62
CA ALA A 263 3.25 -25.09 12.05
C ALA A 263 2.35 -24.49 13.16
N GLU A 264 2.16 -25.23 14.25
CA GLU A 264 1.49 -24.78 15.48
C GLU A 264 2.16 -23.57 16.14
N ARG A 265 3.49 -23.46 16.16
CA ARG A 265 4.21 -22.36 16.82
C ARG A 265 4.24 -21.08 15.99
N ILE A 266 4.24 -21.22 14.65
CA ILE A 266 4.02 -20.09 13.73
C ILE A 266 2.57 -19.62 13.85
N LYS A 267 1.62 -20.57 13.93
CA LYS A 267 0.22 -20.27 14.17
C LYS A 267 0.01 -19.58 15.52
N GLU A 268 0.63 -20.03 16.61
CA GLU A 268 0.55 -19.37 17.92
C GLU A 268 1.15 -17.95 17.92
N LEU A 269 2.27 -17.71 17.24
CA LEU A 269 2.84 -16.36 17.10
C LEU A 269 1.96 -15.42 16.27
N LEU A 270 1.33 -15.96 15.22
CA LEU A 270 0.38 -15.22 14.38
C LEU A 270 -0.97 -15.00 15.09
N ASP A 271 -1.47 -15.99 15.83
CA ASP A 271 -2.70 -15.94 16.62
C ASP A 271 -2.52 -14.99 17.82
N ALA A 272 -1.37 -15.00 18.50
CA ALA A 272 -1.04 -14.03 19.54
C ALA A 272 -0.92 -12.60 19.00
N ALA A 273 -0.41 -12.42 17.77
CA ALA A 273 -0.45 -11.14 17.08
C ALA A 273 -1.88 -10.71 16.71
N THR A 274 -2.77 -11.67 16.43
CA THR A 274 -4.19 -11.47 16.12
C THR A 274 -5.03 -11.13 17.35
N LEU A 275 -4.77 -11.77 18.51
CA LEU A 275 -5.41 -11.46 19.80
C LEU A 275 -5.08 -10.03 20.28
N MET A 276 -3.86 -9.54 20.00
CA MET A 276 -3.53 -8.13 20.24
C MET A 276 -4.17 -7.15 19.24
N MET A 277 -4.68 -7.60 18.09
CA MET A 277 -5.44 -6.76 17.15
C MET A 277 -6.91 -6.60 17.58
N GLY A 278 -7.53 -7.64 18.16
CA GLY A 278 -8.90 -7.58 18.66
C GLY A 278 -9.11 -6.50 19.73
N HIS A 279 -8.08 -6.21 20.55
CA HIS A 279 -8.15 -5.16 21.57
C HIS A 279 -7.80 -3.74 21.09
N LEU A 280 -7.38 -3.56 19.83
CA LEU A 280 -6.99 -2.25 19.27
C LEU A 280 -7.90 -1.79 18.12
N LEU A 281 -8.82 -2.64 17.66
CA LEU A 281 -9.89 -2.27 16.72
C LEU A 281 -11.20 -1.91 17.44
N ASP A 282 -11.27 -2.14 18.76
CA ASP A 282 -12.38 -1.76 19.65
C ASP A 282 -12.07 -0.49 20.48
N SER A 283 -11.03 0.28 20.11
CA SER A 283 -10.60 1.51 20.81
C SER A 283 -10.30 2.66 19.87
#